data_AF-A0AAW0N4T4-F1
#
_entry.id   AF-A0AAW0N4T4-F1
#
_cell.length_a   1.000
_cell.length_b   1.000
_cell.length_c   1.000
_cell.angle_alpha   90.00
_cell.angle_beta   90.00
_cell.angle_gamma   90.00
#
_symmetry.space_group_name_H-M   'P 1'
#
loop_
_entity.id
_entity.type
_entity.pdbx_description
1 polymer ?
#
loop_
_entity_poly.entity_id
_entity_poly.type
_entity_poly.pdbx_seq_one_letter_code
_entity_poly.pdbx_strand_id
1 'polypeptide(L)'
;MTNLTMDSVFDVLCVADMYLLPGLKRLCGKTLGQALSRNNVICLWKTARLFHLSRLEDQCTEYMAKIIEQLVLDPEFAELIKDDAASVKGRHETDSVPLVDDIRYHISSNVQTYSAIEEARQKHAALEQLLNDINIEC
;
A
#
# COMPACT_ATOMS: atom_id res chain seq x y z
N MET A 1 -27.79 2.19 -15.56
CA MET A 1 -26.36 2.23 -15.19
C MET A 1 -26.29 2.02 -13.70
N THR A 2 -25.84 0.86 -13.25
CA THR A 2 -25.69 0.58 -11.81
C THR A 2 -24.54 1.42 -11.28
N ASN A 3 -24.85 2.41 -10.45
CA ASN A 3 -23.85 3.16 -9.67
C ASN A 3 -23.23 2.17 -8.68
N LEU A 4 -22.06 1.61 -9.00
CA LEU A 4 -21.25 0.93 -8.00
C LEU A 4 -20.64 2.00 -7.09
N THR A 5 -21.19 2.16 -5.88
CA THR A 5 -20.53 2.88 -4.78
C THR A 5 -19.41 2.02 -4.20
N MET A 6 -18.41 2.60 -3.53
CA MET A 6 -17.30 1.82 -2.95
C MET A 6 -17.79 0.68 -2.05
N ASP A 7 -18.79 0.94 -1.21
CA ASP A 7 -19.40 -0.06 -0.32
C ASP A 7 -19.91 -1.27 -1.10
N SER A 8 -20.55 -1.04 -2.25
CA SER A 8 -21.03 -2.12 -3.12
C SER A 8 -19.88 -2.92 -3.75
N VAL A 9 -18.72 -2.31 -3.98
CA VAL A 9 -17.56 -3.01 -4.55
C VAL A 9 -16.93 -3.95 -3.52
N PHE A 10 -16.90 -3.57 -2.24
CA PHE A 10 -16.42 -4.45 -1.17
C PHE A 10 -17.33 -5.66 -0.99
N ASP A 11 -18.65 -5.47 -0.96
CA ASP A 11 -19.61 -6.58 -0.86
C ASP A 11 -19.46 -7.56 -2.04
N VAL A 12 -19.34 -7.02 -3.26
CA VAL A 12 -19.13 -7.84 -4.45
C VAL A 12 -17.78 -8.54 -4.41
N LEU A 13 -16.73 -7.91 -3.88
CA LEU A 13 -15.41 -8.53 -3.72
C LEU A 13 -15.47 -9.71 -2.73
N CYS A 14 -16.13 -9.55 -1.59
CA CYS A 14 -16.34 -10.61 -0.60
C CYS A 14 -17.06 -11.82 -1.22
N VAL A 15 -18.16 -11.57 -1.94
CA VAL A 15 -18.93 -12.61 -2.63
C VAL A 15 -18.09 -13.27 -3.72
N ALA A 16 -17.38 -12.48 -4.53
CA ALA A 16 -16.53 -13.01 -5.60
C ALA A 16 -15.42 -13.91 -5.05
N ASP A 17 -14.85 -13.58 -3.90
CA ASP A 17 -13.84 -14.40 -3.23
C ASP A 17 -14.44 -15.71 -2.68
N MET A 18 -15.54 -15.61 -1.93
CA MET A 18 -16.22 -16.77 -1.33
C MET A 18 -16.66 -17.80 -2.38
N TYR A 19 -17.12 -17.34 -3.55
CA TYR A 19 -17.55 -18.20 -4.65
C TYR A 19 -16.43 -18.53 -5.65
N LEU A 20 -15.17 -18.17 -5.35
CA LEU A 20 -14.00 -18.43 -6.19
C LEU A 20 -14.20 -17.95 -7.65
N LEU A 21 -14.64 -16.71 -7.81
CA LEU A 21 -14.91 -16.06 -9.09
C LEU A 21 -13.75 -15.12 -9.47
N PRO A 22 -12.60 -15.63 -9.97
CA PRO A 22 -11.39 -14.83 -10.16
C PRO A 22 -11.58 -13.68 -11.16
N GLY A 23 -12.45 -13.84 -12.17
CA GLY A 23 -12.75 -12.78 -13.13
C GLY A 23 -13.43 -11.58 -12.48
N LEU A 24 -14.43 -11.84 -11.62
CA LEU A 24 -15.16 -10.79 -10.91
C LEU A 24 -14.30 -10.14 -9.84
N LYS A 25 -13.52 -10.94 -9.10
CA LYS A 25 -12.54 -10.47 -8.12
C LYS A 25 -11.51 -9.52 -8.74
N ARG A 26 -10.97 -9.85 -9.91
CA ARG A 26 -10.07 -8.96 -10.67
C ARG A 26 -10.75 -7.67 -11.12
N LEU A 27 -12.01 -7.75 -11.55
CA LEU A 27 -12.78 -6.56 -11.94
C LEU A 27 -12.98 -5.63 -10.74
N CYS A 28 -13.33 -6.17 -9.57
CA CYS A 28 -13.43 -5.40 -8.32
C CYS A 28 -12.11 -4.72 -8.00
N GLY A 29 -10.99 -5.47 -8.02
CA GLY A 29 -9.66 -4.90 -7.80
C GLY A 29 -9.32 -3.76 -8.75
N LYS A 30 -9.65 -3.89 -10.05
CA LYS A 30 -9.48 -2.82 -11.04
C LYS A 30 -10.31 -1.58 -10.70
N THR A 31 -11.58 -1.76 -10.34
CA THR A 31 -12.48 -0.66 -9.98
C THR A 31 -12.00 0.06 -8.72
N LEU A 32 -11.56 -0.68 -7.69
CA LEU A 32 -10.97 -0.11 -6.48
C LEU A 32 -9.71 0.70 -6.80
N GLY A 33 -8.83 0.18 -7.65
CA GLY A 33 -7.62 0.88 -8.07
C GLY A 33 -7.89 2.19 -8.81
N GLN A 34 -8.99 2.28 -9.57
CA GLN A 34 -9.41 3.52 -10.24
C GLN A 34 -9.89 4.61 -9.28
N ALA A 35 -10.28 4.22 -8.05
CA ALA A 35 -10.81 5.12 -7.05
C ALA A 35 -9.81 5.38 -5.90
N LEU A 36 -8.54 5.04 -6.10
CA LEU A 36 -7.45 5.32 -5.16
C LEU A 36 -7.31 6.81 -4.87
N SER A 37 -7.17 7.13 -3.59
CA SER A 37 -7.00 8.47 -3.07
C SER A 37 -6.26 8.44 -1.73
N ARG A 38 -5.80 9.61 -1.27
CA ARG A 38 -5.19 9.76 0.06
C ARG A 38 -6.06 9.16 1.17
N ASN A 39 -7.37 9.40 1.12
CA ASN A 39 -8.27 9.06 2.22
C ASN A 39 -8.62 7.57 2.30
N ASN A 40 -8.31 6.78 1.26
CA ASN A 40 -8.68 5.36 1.23
C ASN A 40 -7.51 4.42 0.89
N VAL A 41 -6.32 4.93 0.55
CA VAL A 41 -5.19 4.08 0.12
C VAL A 41 -4.79 3.05 1.18
N ILE A 42 -4.83 3.42 2.48
CA ILE A 42 -4.54 2.50 3.59
C ILE A 42 -5.56 1.36 3.63
N CYS A 43 -6.86 1.70 3.60
CA CYS A 43 -7.95 0.72 3.60
C CYS A 43 -7.91 -0.19 2.36
N LEU A 44 -7.64 0.37 1.18
CA LEU A 44 -7.54 -0.38 -0.07
C LEU A 44 -6.33 -1.30 -0.10
N TRP A 45 -5.19 -0.89 0.47
CA TRP A 45 -4.02 -1.75 0.60
C TRP A 45 -4.29 -2.95 1.53
N LYS A 46 -4.89 -2.70 2.71
CA LYS A 46 -5.31 -3.79 3.63
C LYS A 46 -6.28 -4.76 2.94
N THR A 47 -7.23 -4.22 2.16
CA THR A 47 -8.17 -5.03 1.36
C THR A 47 -7.44 -5.84 0.30
N ALA A 48 -6.48 -5.23 -0.41
CA ALA A 48 -5.71 -5.91 -1.45
C ALA A 48 -4.97 -7.13 -0.87
N ARG A 49 -4.36 -6.99 0.31
CA ARG A 49 -3.66 -8.10 0.98
C ARG A 49 -4.61 -9.18 1.47
N LEU A 50 -5.72 -8.79 2.10
CA LEU A 50 -6.74 -9.73 2.58
C LEU A 50 -7.27 -10.61 1.45
N PHE A 51 -7.50 -10.02 0.28
CA PHE A 51 -8.01 -10.71 -0.89
C PHE A 51 -6.93 -11.13 -1.89
N HIS A 52 -5.63 -11.06 -1.57
CA HIS A 52 -4.55 -11.43 -2.50
C HIS A 52 -4.67 -10.77 -3.89
N LEU A 53 -5.00 -9.48 -3.94
CA LEU A 53 -5.13 -8.68 -5.16
C LEU A 53 -3.80 -7.98 -5.48
N SER A 54 -2.79 -8.74 -5.90
CA SER A 54 -1.40 -8.23 -6.08
C SER A 54 -1.30 -6.97 -6.95
N ARG A 55 -2.16 -6.84 -7.97
CA ARG A 55 -2.17 -5.63 -8.81
C ARG A 55 -2.70 -4.40 -8.08
N LEU A 56 -3.71 -4.57 -7.23
CA LEU A 56 -4.23 -3.47 -6.42
C LEU A 56 -3.23 -3.09 -5.33
N GLU A 57 -2.55 -4.07 -4.75
CA GLU A 57 -1.48 -3.87 -3.76
C GLU A 57 -0.35 -3.01 -4.34
N ASP A 58 0.20 -3.40 -5.51
CA ASP A 58 1.20 -2.64 -6.28
C ASP A 58 0.73 -1.20 -6.61
N GLN A 59 -0.54 -1.03 -7.00
CA GLN A 59 -1.09 0.31 -7.24
C GLN A 59 -1.19 1.15 -5.96
N CYS A 60 -1.50 0.53 -4.82
CA CYS A 60 -1.56 1.22 -3.53
C CYS A 60 -0.16 1.66 -3.09
N THR A 61 0.84 0.77 -3.15
CA THR A 61 2.22 1.07 -2.76
C THR A 61 2.85 2.11 -3.69
N GLU A 62 2.58 2.05 -5.00
CA GLU A 62 2.98 3.09 -5.95
C GLU A 62 2.36 4.45 -5.59
N TYR A 63 1.08 4.48 -5.22
CA TYR A 63 0.41 5.71 -4.80
C TYR A 63 0.97 6.24 -3.48
N MET A 64 1.18 5.37 -2.48
CA MET A 64 1.77 5.74 -1.19
C MET A 64 3.17 6.36 -1.38
N ALA A 65 4.02 5.76 -2.21
CA ALA A 65 5.34 6.31 -2.55
C ALA A 65 5.27 7.73 -3.15
N LYS A 66 4.23 8.03 -3.94
CA LYS A 66 4.04 9.38 -4.52
C LYS A 66 3.69 10.42 -3.45
N ILE A 67 2.94 10.04 -2.42
CA ILE A 67 2.42 10.94 -1.37
C ILE A 67 3.12 10.78 -0.01
N ILE A 68 4.26 10.09 0.03
CA ILE A 68 4.88 9.61 1.28
C ILE A 68 5.14 10.74 2.29
N GLU A 69 5.58 11.92 1.85
CA GLU A 69 5.83 13.08 2.71
C GLU A 69 4.61 13.53 3.53
N GLN A 70 3.42 13.29 2.99
CA GLN A 70 2.17 13.60 3.69
C GLN A 70 1.64 12.40 4.45
N LEU A 71 1.97 11.18 3.99
CA LEU A 71 1.54 9.93 4.61
C LEU A 71 2.30 9.65 5.91
N VAL A 72 3.57 10.04 6.01
CA VAL A 72 4.37 9.91 7.24
C VAL A 72 3.86 10.77 8.40
N LEU A 73 3.05 11.78 8.10
CA LEU A 73 2.39 12.62 9.11
C LEU A 73 1.06 12.02 9.60
N ASP A 74 0.57 10.98 8.93
CA ASP A 74 -0.68 10.31 9.27
C ASP A 74 -0.42 9.21 10.29
N PRO A 75 -0.98 9.30 11.52
CA PRO A 75 -0.80 8.25 12.52
C PRO A 75 -1.38 6.90 12.09
N GLU A 76 -2.37 6.87 11.20
CA GLU A 76 -2.92 5.60 10.69
C GLU A 76 -1.88 4.84 9.85
N PHE A 77 -0.99 5.57 9.16
CA PHE A 77 0.09 4.94 8.40
C PHE A 77 1.17 4.36 9.31
N ALA A 78 1.48 5.03 10.42
CA ALA A 78 2.41 4.51 11.43
C ALA A 78 1.91 3.18 12.01
N GLU A 79 0.62 3.09 12.34
CA GLU A 79 -0.01 1.85 12.82
C GLU A 79 -0.05 0.77 11.72
N LEU A 80 -0.29 1.15 10.46
CA LEU A 80 -0.22 0.22 9.33
C LEU A 80 1.16 -0.45 9.22
N ILE A 81 2.25 0.31 9.33
CA ILE A 81 3.62 -0.25 9.26
C ILE A 81 3.87 -1.19 10.44
N LYS A 82 3.44 -0.82 11.65
CA LYS A 82 3.57 -1.71 12.84
C LYS A 82 2.80 -3.01 12.66
N ASP A 83 1.57 -2.93 12.17
CA ASP A 83 0.73 -4.11 11.89
C ASP A 83 1.40 -5.00 10.84
N ASP A 84 1.91 -4.42 9.77
CA ASP A 84 2.60 -5.18 8.72
C ASP A 84 3.87 -5.85 9.25
N ALA A 85 4.69 -5.11 10.00
CA ALA A 85 5.91 -5.61 10.62
C ALA A 85 5.63 -6.76 11.62
N ALA A 86 4.51 -6.69 12.34
CA ALA A 86 4.08 -7.76 13.26
C ALA A 86 3.52 -8.99 12.52
N SER A 87 3.01 -8.83 11.30
CA SER A 87 2.45 -9.92 10.49
C SER A 87 3.52 -10.85 9.90
N VAL A 88 4.77 -10.37 9.80
CA VAL A 88 5.90 -11.15 9.26
C VAL A 88 6.32 -12.23 10.26
N LYS A 89 5.95 -13.47 9.95
CA LYS A 89 6.43 -14.65 10.69
C LYS A 89 7.94 -14.80 10.47
N GLY A 90 8.72 -14.76 11.56
CA GLY A 90 10.16 -14.96 11.48
C GLY A 90 10.99 -13.69 11.26
N ARG A 91 10.50 -12.50 11.62
CA ARG A 91 11.29 -11.25 11.57
C ARG A 91 12.65 -11.31 12.30
N HIS A 92 12.83 -12.25 13.23
CA HIS A 92 14.15 -12.49 13.83
C HIS A 92 15.19 -12.98 12.80
N GLU A 93 14.76 -13.53 11.67
CA GLU A 93 15.61 -14.01 10.57
C GLU A 93 15.62 -13.05 9.36
N THR A 94 14.56 -12.27 9.16
CA THR A 94 14.45 -11.27 8.08
C THR A 94 14.23 -9.88 8.65
N ASP A 95 15.20 -8.99 8.42
CA ASP A 95 15.11 -7.58 8.77
C ASP A 95 14.36 -6.79 7.69
N SER A 96 13.08 -7.14 7.48
CA SER A 96 12.30 -6.54 6.39
C SER A 96 10.82 -6.38 6.75
N VAL A 97 10.23 -5.27 6.29
CA VAL A 97 8.80 -4.97 6.41
C VAL A 97 8.26 -4.85 4.98
N PRO A 98 7.46 -5.83 4.49
CA PRO A 98 7.04 -5.89 3.09
C PRO A 98 6.47 -4.58 2.54
N LEU A 99 5.60 -3.91 3.30
CA LEU A 99 5.04 -2.62 2.91
C LEU A 99 6.12 -1.55 2.69
N VAL A 100 7.12 -1.51 3.58
CA VAL A 100 8.23 -0.54 3.51
C VAL A 100 9.09 -0.84 2.29
N ASP A 101 9.39 -2.12 2.05
CA ASP A 101 10.19 -2.56 0.90
C ASP A 101 9.52 -2.19 -0.42
N ASP A 102 8.21 -2.44 -0.54
CA ASP A 102 7.44 -2.09 -1.74
C ASP A 102 7.42 -0.57 -1.97
N ILE A 103 7.21 0.22 -0.91
CA ILE A 103 7.26 1.68 -1.02
C ILE A 103 8.65 2.16 -1.44
N ARG A 104 9.73 1.64 -0.83
CA ARG A 104 11.12 1.97 -1.18
C ARG A 104 11.43 1.62 -2.64
N TYR A 105 10.93 0.47 -3.10
CA TYR A 105 11.02 0.06 -4.50
C TYR A 105 10.38 1.10 -5.42
N HIS A 106 9.13 1.51 -5.14
CA HIS A 106 8.43 2.48 -5.98
C HIS A 106 9.10 3.86 -5.96
N ILE A 107 9.58 4.34 -4.80
CA ILE A 107 10.36 5.60 -4.71
C ILE A 107 11.58 5.55 -5.64
N SER A 108 12.25 4.39 -5.74
CA SER A 108 13.51 4.25 -6.48
C SER A 108 13.32 3.89 -7.97
N SER A 109 12.17 3.32 -8.33
CA SER A 109 11.91 2.71 -9.65
C SER A 109 11.92 3.67 -10.85
N ASN A 110 11.84 5.00 -10.66
CA ASN A 110 11.69 5.97 -11.76
C ASN A 110 12.70 7.15 -11.71
N VAL A 111 13.88 6.92 -11.15
CA VAL A 111 14.89 7.96 -10.97
C VAL A 111 15.77 8.09 -12.21
N GLN A 112 15.45 9.03 -13.12
CA GLN A 112 16.17 9.25 -14.39
C GLN A 112 16.89 10.60 -14.48
N THR A 113 16.61 11.54 -13.58
CA THR A 113 17.15 12.90 -13.60
C THR A 113 17.67 13.32 -12.22
N TYR A 114 18.55 14.32 -12.16
CA TYR A 114 19.07 14.82 -10.88
C TYR A 114 17.96 15.30 -9.93
N SER A 115 16.94 15.98 -10.46
CA SER A 115 15.77 16.39 -9.67
C SER A 115 15.02 15.18 -9.09
N ALA A 116 14.85 14.11 -9.88
CA ALA A 116 14.19 12.89 -9.42
C ALA A 116 15.04 12.13 -8.38
N ILE A 117 16.38 12.22 -8.46
CA ILE A 117 17.28 11.63 -7.46
C ILE A 117 17.07 12.32 -6.11
N GLU A 118 17.04 13.66 -6.11
CA GLU A 118 16.88 14.42 -4.87
C GLU A 118 15.49 14.23 -4.27
N GLU A 119 14.44 14.22 -5.09
CA GLU A 119 13.07 13.92 -4.64
C GLU A 119 13.00 12.52 -4.01
N ALA A 120 13.55 11.49 -4.67
CA ALA A 120 13.59 10.14 -4.13
C ALA A 120 14.35 10.08 -2.79
N ARG A 121 15.45 10.81 -2.66
CA ARG A 121 16.23 10.90 -1.42
C ARG A 121 15.43 11.54 -0.29
N GLN A 122 14.69 12.62 -0.57
CA GLN A 122 13.83 13.28 0.41
C GLN A 122 12.70 12.35 0.88
N LYS A 123 12.07 11.65 -0.06
CA LYS A 123 11.03 10.65 0.22
C LYS A 123 11.53 9.49 1.08
N HIS A 124 12.69 8.94 0.75
CA HIS A 124 13.36 7.93 1.58
C HIS A 124 13.65 8.47 2.98
N ALA A 125 14.24 9.66 3.09
CA ALA A 125 14.55 10.26 4.39
C ALA A 125 13.31 10.47 5.26
N ALA A 126 12.18 10.90 4.68
CA ALA A 126 10.92 11.07 5.40
C ALA A 126 10.39 9.72 5.94
N LEU A 127 10.47 8.67 5.13
CA LEU A 127 10.09 7.32 5.55
C LEU A 127 11.02 6.79 6.66
N GLU A 128 12.34 6.95 6.52
CA GLU A 128 13.31 6.55 7.55
C GLU A 128 13.08 7.27 8.88
N GLN A 129 12.74 8.57 8.86
CA GLN A 129 12.41 9.29 10.07
C GLN A 129 11.20 8.68 10.79
N LEU A 130 10.12 8.37 10.05
CA LEU A 130 8.97 7.70 10.63
C LEU A 130 9.33 6.33 11.25
N LEU A 131 10.12 5.52 10.53
CA LEU A 131 10.55 4.20 11.02
C LEU A 131 11.33 4.28 12.33
N ASN A 132 12.22 5.26 12.44
CA ASN A 132 12.95 5.55 13.68
C ASN A 132 12.01 5.98 14.81
N ASP A 133 11.05 6.87 14.52
CA ASP A 133 10.08 7.36 15.51
C ASP A 133 9.20 6.23 16.09
N ILE A 134 8.89 5.21 15.28
CA ILE A 134 8.11 4.04 15.70
C ILE A 134 8.97 2.84 16.12
N ASN A 135 10.30 2.99 16.20
CA ASN A 135 11.26 1.96 16.58
C ASN A 135 11.18 0.68 15.72
N ILE A 136 11.09 0.85 14.40
CA ILE A 136 11.13 -0.25 13.43
C ILE A 136 12.46 -0.16 12.67
N GLU A 137 13.33 -1.15 12.89
CA GLU A 137 14.52 -1.38 12.07
C GLU A 137 14.16 -2.33 10.92
N CYS A 138 14.41 -1.91 9.68
CA CYS A 138 14.26 -2.68 8.44
C CYS A 138 14.84 -1.91 7.25
#